data_AF-A0A534SJB2-F1
#
_entry.id   AF-A0A534SJB2-F1
#
_cell.length_a   1.000
_cell.length_b   1.000
_cell.length_c   1.000
_cell.angle_alpha   90.00
_cell.angle_beta   90.00
_cell.angle_gamma   90.00
#
_symmetry.space_group_name_H-M   'P 1'
#
loop_
_entity.id
_entity.type
_entity.pdbx_description
1 polymer ?
#
loop_
_entity_poly.entity_id
_entity_poly.type
_entity_poly.pdbx_seq_one_letter_code
_entity_poly.pdbx_strand_id
1 'polypeptide(L)'
;MQAKKADFEEREYSKNPFTEKELRELIGDEPIERFLNTRTPLYREKNMRQKPPSKDEAIKLMLKDANLLKRPVIIKGKQKLTGFNEAEVKAHL
;
A
#
# COMPACT_ATOMS: atom_id res chain seq x y z
N MET A 1 -22.59 -11.34 18.34
CA MET A 1 -21.46 -11.21 17.39
C MET A 1 -20.56 -10.10 17.92
N GLN A 2 -19.47 -10.46 18.61
CA GLN A 2 -18.60 -9.50 19.28
C GLN A 2 -17.68 -8.88 18.23
N ALA A 3 -18.06 -7.71 17.72
CA ALA A 3 -17.19 -6.90 16.88
C ALA A 3 -15.94 -6.58 17.71
N LYS A 4 -14.83 -7.25 17.41
CA LYS A 4 -13.52 -6.85 17.94
C LYS A 4 -13.34 -5.39 17.54
N LYS A 5 -13.36 -4.48 18.51
CA LYS A 5 -12.81 -3.13 18.38
C LYS A 5 -11.36 -3.32 17.98
N ALA A 6 -11.09 -3.40 16.69
CA ALA A 6 -9.76 -3.16 16.19
C ALA A 6 -9.60 -1.65 16.24
N ASP A 7 -8.63 -1.18 17.02
CA ASP A 7 -8.17 0.20 16.96
C ASP A 7 -7.64 0.43 15.55
N PHE A 8 -8.50 1.00 14.69
CA PHE A 8 -8.12 1.41 13.35
C PHE A 8 -7.67 2.86 13.46
N GLU A 9 -6.36 3.10 13.34
CA GLU A 9 -5.86 4.46 13.14
C GLU A 9 -6.05 4.82 11.66
N GLU A 10 -7.08 5.63 11.39
CA GLU A 10 -7.26 6.21 10.07
C GLU A 10 -6.25 7.35 9.90
N ARG A 11 -5.19 7.07 9.13
CA ARG A 11 -4.22 8.10 8.74
C ARG A 11 -4.51 8.58 7.33
N GLU A 12 -4.88 9.86 7.23
CA GLU A 12 -5.02 10.55 5.96
C GLU A 12 -3.63 10.94 5.41
N TYR A 13 -2.93 9.98 4.81
CA TYR A 13 -1.56 10.19 4.31
C TYR A 13 -1.48 11.12 3.10
N SER A 14 -2.61 11.57 2.55
CA SER A 14 -2.63 12.72 1.62
C SER A 14 -2.19 14.01 2.30
N LYS A 15 -2.43 14.18 3.61
CA LYS A 15 -1.96 15.32 4.41
C LYS A 15 -0.66 15.01 5.14
N ASN A 16 -0.52 13.77 5.63
CA ASN A 16 0.65 13.30 6.37
C ASN A 16 1.33 12.15 5.61
N PRO A 17 2.14 12.46 4.57
CA PRO A 17 2.80 11.44 3.76
C PRO A 17 3.62 10.50 4.65
N PHE A 18 3.76 9.26 4.21
CA PHE A 18 4.64 8.32 4.89
C PHE A 18 6.10 8.75 4.71
N THR A 19 6.92 8.48 5.72
CA THR A 19 8.37 8.56 5.60
C THR A 19 8.91 7.32 4.88
N GLU A 20 10.15 7.41 4.40
CA GLU A 20 10.81 6.27 3.76
C GLU A 20 10.85 5.05 4.68
N LYS A 21 11.15 5.27 5.96
CA LYS A 21 11.24 4.21 6.98
C LYS A 21 9.87 3.55 7.18
N GLU A 22 8.82 4.35 7.35
CA GLU A 22 7.46 3.83 7.47
C GLU A 22 7.03 3.03 6.24
N LEU A 23 7.35 3.49 5.02
CA LEU A 23 7.06 2.73 3.80
C LEU A 23 7.83 1.41 3.74
N ARG A 24 9.12 1.41 4.14
CA ARG A 24 9.93 0.19 4.21
C ARG A 24 9.34 -0.83 5.19
N GLU A 25 8.94 -0.37 6.37
CA GLU A 25 8.28 -1.20 7.39
C GLU A 25 6.90 -1.67 6.92
N LEU A 26 6.15 -0.79 6.28
CA LEU A 26 4.83 -1.08 5.72
C LEU A 26 4.90 -2.12 4.62
N ILE A 27 5.82 -2.00 3.68
CA ILE A 27 5.99 -2.98 2.61
C ILE A 27 6.57 -4.26 3.20
N GLY A 28 7.61 -4.18 4.05
CA GLY A 28 8.28 -5.37 4.60
C GLY A 28 8.71 -6.32 3.48
N ASP A 29 8.67 -7.62 3.69
CA ASP A 29 9.12 -8.59 2.67
C ASP A 29 8.08 -8.85 1.55
N GLU A 30 6.96 -8.14 1.55
CA GLU A 30 5.93 -8.31 0.53
C GLU A 30 6.37 -7.73 -0.83
N PRO A 31 5.92 -8.34 -1.96
CA PRO A 31 6.16 -7.81 -3.28
C PRO A 31 5.60 -6.39 -3.44
N ILE A 32 6.47 -5.47 -3.88
CA ILE A 32 6.14 -4.06 -4.03
C ILE A 32 4.96 -3.80 -4.97
N GLU A 33 4.78 -4.67 -5.96
CA GLU A 33 3.71 -4.66 -6.95
C GLU A 33 2.31 -4.67 -6.32
N ARG A 34 2.16 -5.31 -5.15
CA ARG A 34 0.90 -5.33 -4.39
C ARG A 34 0.49 -3.94 -3.89
N PHE A 35 1.49 -3.10 -3.62
CA PHE A 35 1.33 -1.73 -3.12
C PHE A 35 1.28 -0.69 -4.26
N LEU A 36 1.62 -1.06 -5.50
CA LEU A 36 1.56 -0.15 -6.63
C LEU A 36 0.13 0.02 -7.14
N ASN A 37 -0.30 1.27 -7.28
CA ASN A 37 -1.57 1.63 -7.86
C ASN A 37 -1.48 1.63 -9.38
N THR A 38 -1.96 0.56 -10.01
CA THR A 38 -1.94 0.37 -11.47
C THR A 38 -2.80 1.37 -12.25
N ARG A 39 -3.66 2.14 -11.57
CA ARG A 39 -4.54 3.15 -12.17
C ARG A 39 -3.89 4.52 -12.30
N THR A 40 -2.70 4.76 -11.74
CA THR A 40 -2.05 6.07 -11.84
C THR A 40 -1.43 6.31 -13.23
N PRO A 41 -1.37 7.57 -13.69
CA PRO A 41 -0.60 7.94 -14.87
C PRO A 41 0.86 7.50 -14.74
N LEU A 42 1.48 7.75 -13.58
CA LEU A 42 2.88 7.40 -13.31
C LEU A 42 3.19 5.92 -13.54
N TYR A 43 2.29 5.02 -13.13
CA TYR A 43 2.45 3.58 -13.35
C TYR A 43 2.45 3.22 -14.85
N ARG A 44 1.59 3.89 -15.63
CA ARG A 44 1.48 3.68 -17.09
C ARG A 44 2.66 4.29 -17.83
N GLU A 45 3.04 5.52 -17.50
CA GLU A 45 4.16 6.24 -18.13
C GLU A 45 5.50 5.52 -17.93
N LYS A 46 5.73 4.96 -16.73
CA LYS A 46 6.94 4.19 -16.44
C LYS A 46 6.87 2.73 -16.90
N ASN A 47 5.79 2.30 -17.56
CA ASN A 47 5.58 0.91 -17.99
C ASN A 47 5.81 -0.11 -16.86
N MET A 48 5.40 0.23 -15.64
CA MET A 48 5.69 -0.57 -14.44
C MET A 48 5.07 -1.98 -14.48
N ARG A 49 4.09 -2.21 -15.36
CA ARG A 49 3.52 -3.53 -15.61
C ARG A 49 4.51 -4.50 -16.27
N GLN A 50 5.34 -4.01 -17.18
CA GLN A 50 6.34 -4.83 -17.89
C GLN A 50 7.69 -4.77 -17.18
N LYS A 51 8.01 -3.61 -16.59
CA LYS A 51 9.26 -3.37 -15.87
C LYS A 51 8.96 -2.79 -14.48
N PRO A 52 8.56 -3.63 -13.51
CA PRO A 52 8.30 -3.15 -12.16
C PRO A 52 9.57 -2.55 -11.56
N PRO A 53 9.47 -1.41 -10.85
CA PRO A 53 10.61 -0.82 -10.16
C PRO A 53 11.08 -1.72 -9.02
N SER A 54 12.35 -1.58 -8.64
CA SER A 54 12.85 -2.19 -7.41
C SER A 54 12.11 -1.63 -6.18
N LYS A 55 12.15 -2.35 -5.05
CA LYS A 55 11.50 -1.90 -3.81
C LYS A 55 11.97 -0.51 -3.38
N ASP A 56 13.28 -0.28 -3.34
CA ASP A 56 13.87 1.03 -3.01
C ASP A 56 13.44 2.12 -3.98
N GLU A 57 13.40 1.82 -5.28
CA GLU A 57 12.96 2.79 -6.29
C GLU A 57 11.48 3.13 -6.15
N ALA A 58 10.63 2.13 -5.97
CA ALA A 58 9.20 2.30 -5.77
C ALA A 58 8.90 3.15 -4.52
N ILE A 59 9.61 2.90 -3.41
CA ILE A 59 9.48 3.71 -2.19
C ILE A 59 9.83 5.17 -2.48
N LYS A 60 10.96 5.43 -3.17
CA LYS A 60 11.33 6.79 -3.58
C LYS A 60 10.28 7.44 -4.47
N LEU A 61 9.64 6.67 -5.35
CA LEU A 61 8.55 7.16 -6.20
C LEU A 61 7.28 7.44 -5.37
N MET A 62 6.93 6.59 -4.40
CA MET A 62 5.80 6.80 -3.50
C MET A 62 5.99 8.03 -2.60
N LEU A 63 7.21 8.32 -2.17
CA LEU A 63 7.54 9.54 -1.42
C LEU A 63 7.36 10.80 -2.25
N LYS A 64 7.63 10.73 -3.56
CA LYS A 64 7.42 11.85 -4.49
C LYS A 64 5.97 11.98 -4.91
N ASP A 65 5.28 10.85 -5.11
CA ASP A 65 3.89 10.79 -5.50
C ASP A 65 3.15 9.71 -4.69
N ALA A 66 2.50 10.15 -3.62
CA ALA A 66 1.72 9.29 -2.73
C ALA A 66 0.50 8.65 -3.42
N ASN A 67 0.13 9.07 -4.64
CA ASN A 67 -0.94 8.42 -5.40
C ASN A 67 -0.51 7.08 -5.99
N LEU A 68 0.81 6.85 -6.15
CA LEU A 68 1.35 5.58 -6.59
C LEU A 68 1.10 4.47 -5.57
N LEU A 69 0.92 4.81 -4.29
CA LEU A 69 0.53 3.85 -3.26
C LEU A 69 -0.96 3.46 -3.42
N LYS A 70 -1.21 2.16 -3.50
CA LYS A 70 -2.56 1.58 -3.65
C LYS A 70 -3.38 1.81 -2.37
N ARG A 71 -4.64 2.24 -2.54
CA ARG A 71 -5.57 2.54 -1.44
C ARG A 71 -6.74 1.53 -1.41
N PRO A 72 -7.31 1.19 -0.24
CA PRO A 72 -6.79 1.42 1.12
C PRO A 72 -5.61 0.49 1.43
N VAL A 73 -4.75 0.93 2.35
CA VAL A 73 -3.70 0.09 2.96
C VAL A 73 -4.18 -0.23 4.36
N ILE A 74 -4.41 -1.51 4.64
CA ILE A 74 -4.89 -1.98 5.95
C ILE A 74 -3.77 -2.80 6.58
N ILE A 75 -3.33 -2.38 7.76
CA ILE A 75 -2.33 -3.11 8.56
C ILE A 75 -3.06 -3.72 9.76
N LYS A 76 -3.09 -5.05 9.84
CA LYS A 76 -3.68 -5.79 10.97
C LYS A 76 -2.59 -6.64 11.63
N GLY A 77 -1.84 -6.04 12.56
CA GLY A 77 -0.71 -6.70 13.22
C GLY A 77 0.38 -7.10 12.23
N LYS A 78 0.57 -8.41 12.01
CA LYS A 78 1.53 -8.96 11.02
C LYS A 78 0.97 -9.06 9.60
N GLN A 79 -0.35 -8.95 9.43
CA GLN A 79 -0.99 -9.06 8.12
C GLN A 79 -1.17 -7.68 7.49
N LYS A 80 -0.79 -7.56 6.21
CA LYS A 80 -0.86 -6.33 5.43
C LYS A 80 -1.79 -6.60 4.24
N LEU A 81 -2.93 -5.93 4.22
CA LEU A 81 -3.92 -6.03 3.16
C LEU A 81 -3.85 -4.77 2.31
N THR A 82 -3.48 -4.91 1.05
CA THR A 82 -3.28 -3.79 0.11
C THR A 82 -4.27 -3.86 -1.03
N GLY A 83 -5.13 -2.85 -1.11
CA GLY A 83 -6.22 -2.82 -2.08
C GLY A 83 -7.39 -3.70 -1.66
N PHE A 84 -8.56 -3.31 -2.14
CA PHE A 84 -9.84 -3.98 -1.91
C PHE A 84 -9.86 -5.35 -2.61
N ASN A 85 -9.07 -6.30 -2.13
CA ASN A 85 -9.15 -7.69 -2.56
C ASN A 85 -10.32 -8.30 -1.77
N GLU A 86 -11.56 -8.11 -2.27
CA GLU A 86 -12.79 -8.56 -1.59
C GLU A 86 -12.73 -10.03 -1.17
N ALA A 87 -11.98 -10.87 -1.89
CA ALA A 87 -11.76 -12.27 -1.57
C ALA A 87 -11.01 -12.49 -0.24
N GLU A 88 -10.05 -11.63 0.10
CA GLU A 88 -9.32 -11.72 1.38
C GLU A 88 -10.06 -10.98 2.51
N VAL A 89 -10.72 -9.86 2.20
CA VAL A 89 -11.49 -9.09 3.19
C VAL A 89 -12.68 -9.89 3.73
N LYS A 90 -13.38 -10.67 2.89
CA LYS A 90 -14.48 -11.55 3.33
C LYS A 90 -14.04 -12.73 4.17
N ALA A 91 -12.79 -13.17 4.08
CA ALA A 91 -12.30 -14.32 4.82
C ALA A 91 -11.79 -13.96 6.24
N HIS A 92 -11.66 -12.67 6.57
CA HIS A 92 -11.09 -12.19 7.83
C HIS A 92 -11.98 -11.18 8.60
N LEU A 93 -13.22 -11.00 8.13
CA LEU A 93 -14.35 -10.42 8.87
C LEU A 93 -15.21 -11.54 9.45
#